data_AF-A0A935TYH6-F1
#
_entry.id   AF-A0A935TYH6-F1
#
_cell.length_a   1.000
_cell.length_b   1.000
_cell.length_c   1.000
_cell.angle_alpha   90.00
_cell.angle_beta   90.00
_cell.angle_gamma   90.00
#
_symmetry.space_group_name_H-M   'P 1'
#
loop_
_entity.id
_entity.type
_entity.pdbx_description
1 polymer ?
#
loop_
_entity_poly.entity_id
_entity_poly.type
_entity_poly.pdbx_seq_one_letter_code
_entity_poly.pdbx_strand_id
1 'polypeptide(L)'
;MSARTLEDGQSTQVKGSSATYTLARRGTVLSCTCPAWRNQGATLDRRTCKHLRAYLGDAEETARVGAPASTPVAKRAAASSGAGGDAEGEAADNAPPILLAHKWETDHDPTGWWMSEKLDGVRAYWDGEAFVSRLGNRFFAPDWFIADLPADTLDGELWVGRKMFSRTISIVRSGASDKEWKHVRYVVFDAPNARGGFEDRLAHVDRVLKKAGAPHAAAHEHVVCEGLSHLHEELLRVEGLGGEGLMLRQPKSRYEIGRSTSLLKVKTFHDAEGRVIGHVPGAGKHKGRMGALICELPSGATFNIGTGFSDAERKAPPPVGAVVTFRYQELTDDGIPRFPSWVGVRIDAEWPPRSQARPVREVAGAVAKAASVAVAAKAASADVAAKAAKAAKAAKAAAVTADKPATSAAPAAARGHDLMAELVIELTHPTEHKFWTMEVRGATQHLHFGKEGHAGQTRVTELGSPEAARSDAEKRAAQKRKEGYAPRK
;
A
#
# COMPACT_ATOMS: atom_id res chain seq x y z
N MET A 1 -22.08 1.18 47.44
CA MET A 1 -22.97 1.66 46.36
C MET A 1 -23.00 0.56 45.31
N SER A 2 -24.16 0.19 44.76
CA SER A 2 -24.20 -0.80 43.66
C SER A 2 -23.39 -0.29 42.48
N ALA A 3 -22.55 -1.15 41.92
CA ALA A 3 -21.81 -0.83 40.70
C ALA A 3 -22.78 -0.59 39.54
N ARG A 4 -22.43 0.36 38.67
CA ARG A 4 -23.22 0.63 37.47
C ARG A 4 -22.62 -0.16 36.33
N THR A 5 -23.33 -1.16 35.83
CA THR A 5 -22.95 -1.86 34.62
C THR A 5 -23.36 -1.06 33.37
N LEU A 6 -22.72 -1.39 32.24
CA LEU A 6 -23.21 -1.08 30.90
C LEU A 6 -23.55 -2.42 30.27
N GLU A 7 -24.74 -2.57 29.71
CA GLU A 7 -25.09 -3.77 28.94
C GLU A 7 -24.40 -3.75 27.58
N ASP A 8 -24.38 -4.87 26.85
CA ASP A 8 -23.82 -4.85 25.50
C ASP A 8 -24.63 -3.92 24.57
N GLY A 9 -23.97 -3.28 23.62
CA GLY A 9 -24.56 -2.28 22.73
C GLY A 9 -24.84 -0.91 23.39
N GLN A 10 -24.94 -0.83 24.72
CA GLN A 10 -25.22 0.43 25.40
C GLN A 10 -24.04 1.43 25.37
N SER A 11 -24.39 2.71 25.53
CA SER A 11 -23.44 3.80 25.74
C SER A 11 -24.06 4.90 26.60
N THR A 12 -23.24 5.58 27.40
CA THR A 12 -23.66 6.66 28.30
C THR A 12 -22.63 7.81 28.29
N GLN A 13 -23.06 9.00 28.70
CA GLN A 13 -22.18 10.18 28.76
C GLN A 13 -21.73 10.46 30.20
N VAL A 14 -20.47 10.81 30.35
CA VAL A 14 -19.83 11.16 31.64
C VAL A 14 -19.10 12.49 31.53
N LYS A 15 -19.31 13.36 32.51
CA LYS A 15 -18.67 14.69 32.55
C LYS A 15 -17.22 14.56 32.97
N GLY A 16 -16.29 14.90 32.08
CA GLY A 16 -14.87 15.01 32.40
C GLY A 16 -14.50 16.41 32.91
N SER A 17 -13.23 16.59 33.22
CA SER A 17 -12.67 17.86 33.73
C SER A 17 -12.56 18.98 32.68
N SER A 18 -12.72 18.67 31.39
CA SER A 18 -12.58 19.63 30.27
C SER A 18 -13.58 19.44 29.14
N ALA A 19 -14.27 18.30 29.09
CA ALA A 19 -15.26 17.94 28.07
C ALA A 19 -16.13 16.78 28.58
N THR A 20 -17.28 16.56 27.94
CA THR A 20 -18.07 15.34 28.14
C THR A 20 -17.50 14.20 27.30
N TYR A 21 -17.37 13.02 27.90
CA TYR A 21 -16.87 11.81 27.24
C TYR A 21 -17.97 10.75 27.17
N THR A 22 -17.91 9.87 26.19
CA THR A 22 -18.84 8.73 26.05
C THR A 22 -18.16 7.48 26.57
N LEU A 23 -18.87 6.71 27.39
CA LEU A 23 -18.54 5.33 27.75
C LEU A 23 -19.43 4.41 26.92
N ALA A 24 -18.89 3.30 26.41
CA ALA A 24 -19.67 2.33 25.63
C ALA A 24 -19.14 0.90 25.83
N ARG A 25 -20.05 -0.08 25.87
CA ARG A 25 -19.71 -1.51 25.87
C ARG A 25 -20.03 -2.13 24.52
N ARG A 26 -19.11 -2.92 23.98
CA ARG A 26 -19.28 -3.69 22.73
C ARG A 26 -18.65 -5.06 22.94
N GLY A 27 -19.48 -6.11 22.96
CA GLY A 27 -19.09 -7.43 23.42
C GLY A 27 -18.52 -7.38 24.84
N THR A 28 -17.30 -7.88 25.00
CA THR A 28 -16.55 -7.85 26.26
C THR A 28 -15.82 -6.53 26.53
N VAL A 29 -15.70 -5.63 25.54
CA VAL A 29 -14.87 -4.42 25.63
C VAL A 29 -15.67 -3.24 26.20
N LEU A 30 -15.11 -2.62 27.24
CA LEU A 30 -15.56 -1.34 27.80
C LEU A 30 -14.63 -0.21 27.36
N SER A 31 -15.21 0.83 26.76
CA SER A 31 -14.47 1.89 26.07
C SER A 31 -14.82 3.30 26.58
N CYS A 32 -13.90 4.26 26.40
CA CYS A 32 -14.12 5.67 26.73
C CYS A 32 -13.52 6.59 25.67
N THR A 33 -14.24 7.63 25.26
CA THR A 33 -13.73 8.60 24.26
C THR A 33 -12.69 9.59 24.81
N CYS A 34 -12.31 9.51 26.08
CA CYS A 34 -11.31 10.42 26.65
C CYS A 34 -9.88 10.13 26.14
N PRO A 35 -9.00 11.15 26.02
CA PRO A 35 -7.62 10.95 25.56
C PRO A 35 -6.85 9.92 26.38
N ALA A 36 -7.06 9.90 27.71
CA ALA A 36 -6.39 8.99 28.63
C ALA A 36 -6.70 7.51 28.38
N TRP A 37 -7.86 7.18 27.79
CA TRP A 37 -8.21 5.81 27.38
C TRP A 37 -7.81 5.54 25.93
N ARG A 38 -8.14 6.46 25.01
CA ARG A 38 -7.85 6.32 23.58
C ARG A 38 -6.36 6.14 23.28
N ASN A 39 -5.50 6.82 24.02
CA ASN A 39 -4.06 6.88 23.77
C ASN A 39 -3.24 5.86 24.60
N GLN A 40 -3.87 4.94 25.33
CA GLN A 40 -3.15 3.88 26.04
C GLN A 40 -2.57 2.85 25.07
N GLY A 41 -1.33 2.41 25.33
CA GLY A 41 -0.67 1.34 24.58
C GLY A 41 -1.17 -0.08 24.92
N ALA A 42 -2.01 -0.22 25.96
CA ALA A 42 -2.61 -1.50 26.34
C ALA A 42 -3.63 -2.00 25.29
N THR A 43 -3.90 -3.31 25.31
CA THR A 43 -5.00 -3.95 24.56
C THR A 43 -6.35 -3.41 25.03
N LEU A 44 -7.36 -3.35 24.16
CA LEU A 44 -8.62 -2.63 24.43
C LEU A 44 -9.37 -3.12 25.68
N ASP A 45 -9.31 -4.42 25.94
CA ASP A 45 -9.79 -5.10 27.15
C ASP A 45 -9.04 -4.65 28.42
N ARG A 46 -7.74 -4.37 28.35
CA ARG A 46 -6.92 -3.91 29.49
C ARG A 46 -6.84 -2.40 29.64
N ARG A 47 -7.45 -1.62 28.74
CA ARG A 47 -7.52 -0.16 28.88
C ARG A 47 -8.50 0.25 29.97
N THR A 48 -8.06 1.19 30.79
CA THR A 48 -8.84 1.79 31.89
C THR A 48 -8.76 3.31 31.82
N CYS A 49 -9.63 4.04 32.50
CA CYS A 49 -9.41 5.45 32.78
C CYS A 49 -10.17 5.89 34.03
N LYS A 50 -9.88 7.10 34.52
CA LYS A 50 -10.60 7.68 35.67
C LYS A 50 -12.13 7.70 35.49
N HIS A 51 -12.63 7.76 34.26
CA HIS A 51 -14.08 7.77 34.00
C HIS A 51 -14.71 6.37 34.03
N LEU A 52 -14.01 5.33 33.54
CA LEU A 52 -14.47 3.94 33.69
C LEU A 52 -14.40 3.51 35.16
N ARG A 53 -13.31 3.84 35.85
CA ARG A 53 -13.14 3.65 37.31
C ARG A 53 -14.26 4.31 38.11
N ALA A 54 -14.56 5.58 37.84
CA ALA A 54 -15.65 6.30 38.51
C ALA A 54 -17.07 5.81 38.14
N TYR A 55 -17.25 5.14 37.00
CA TYR A 55 -18.56 4.64 36.56
C TYR A 55 -18.85 3.22 37.08
N LEU A 56 -17.92 2.30 36.84
CA LEU A 56 -18.02 0.89 37.22
C LEU A 56 -17.67 0.67 38.71
N GLY A 57 -16.74 1.48 39.23
CA GLY A 57 -16.12 1.30 40.54
C GLY A 57 -14.70 0.73 40.39
N ASP A 58 -13.76 1.24 41.19
CA ASP A 58 -12.33 0.89 41.10
C ASP A 58 -12.05 -0.61 41.30
N ALA A 59 -12.81 -1.29 42.14
CA ALA A 59 -12.64 -2.73 42.38
C ALA A 59 -13.00 -3.57 41.14
N GLU A 60 -14.17 -3.33 40.54
CA GLU A 60 -14.62 -4.05 39.35
C GLU A 60 -13.77 -3.73 38.13
N GLU A 61 -13.44 -2.45 37.94
CA GLU A 61 -12.57 -2.02 36.84
C GLU A 61 -11.14 -2.58 36.98
N THR A 62 -10.64 -2.77 38.20
CA THR A 62 -9.33 -3.41 38.43
C THR A 62 -9.41 -4.93 38.25
N ALA A 63 -10.48 -5.58 38.69
CA ALA A 63 -10.72 -7.00 38.38
C ALA A 63 -10.82 -7.25 36.87
N ARG A 64 -11.44 -6.32 36.13
CA ARG A 64 -11.61 -6.38 34.67
C ARG A 64 -10.30 -6.24 33.89
N VAL A 65 -9.44 -5.28 34.23
CA VAL A 65 -8.17 -5.07 33.49
C VAL A 65 -7.00 -5.92 33.98
N GLY A 66 -7.15 -6.57 35.14
CA GLY A 66 -6.09 -7.31 35.81
C GLY A 66 -5.12 -6.41 36.58
N ALA A 67 -4.09 -7.02 37.17
CA ALA A 67 -3.06 -6.29 37.92
C ALA A 67 -2.38 -5.22 37.03
N PRO A 68 -2.08 -4.03 37.55
CA PRO A 68 -1.57 -2.93 36.74
C PRO A 68 -0.19 -3.24 36.18
N ALA A 69 -0.04 -3.10 34.85
CA ALA A 69 1.27 -2.83 34.27
C ALA A 69 1.80 -1.53 34.90
N SER A 70 2.96 -1.59 35.55
CA SER A 70 3.47 -0.51 36.38
C SER A 70 3.82 0.75 35.57
N THR A 71 3.71 1.89 36.25
CA THR A 71 3.94 3.25 35.74
C THR A 71 5.43 3.51 35.39
N PRO A 72 5.79 4.64 34.74
CA PRO A 72 6.80 4.65 33.70
C PRO A 72 8.23 4.50 34.22
N VAL A 73 9.01 3.60 33.60
CA VAL A 73 10.43 3.42 33.92
C VAL A 73 11.24 4.62 33.44
N ALA A 74 11.88 5.29 34.38
CA ALA A 74 12.82 6.39 34.12
C ALA A 74 14.12 5.89 33.46
N LYS A 75 14.84 6.81 32.81
CA LYS A 75 16.15 6.55 32.16
C LYS A 75 17.12 5.80 33.09
N ARG A 76 17.74 4.73 32.58
CA ARG A 76 19.06 4.29 33.06
C ARG A 76 20.01 4.04 31.88
N ALA A 77 21.29 4.10 32.21
CA ALA A 77 22.37 4.42 31.27
C ALA A 77 22.95 3.19 30.54
N ALA A 78 23.79 3.47 29.54
CA ALA A 78 24.45 2.46 28.72
C ALA A 78 25.47 1.62 29.49
N ALA A 79 25.59 0.36 29.09
CA ALA A 79 26.81 -0.44 29.20
C ALA A 79 27.06 -1.11 27.84
N SER A 80 28.33 -1.22 27.45
CA SER A 80 28.75 -1.60 26.10
C SER A 80 29.24 -3.03 25.99
N SER A 81 28.82 -3.74 24.95
CA SER A 81 29.68 -4.60 24.13
C SER A 81 28.90 -4.92 22.84
N GLY A 82 29.60 -5.21 21.74
CA GLY A 82 28.94 -5.36 20.44
C GLY A 82 29.58 -6.41 19.56
N ALA A 83 28.79 -6.86 18.58
CA ALA A 83 29.22 -7.47 17.34
C ALA A 83 28.11 -7.22 16.30
N GLY A 84 28.45 -7.19 15.02
CA GLY A 84 27.48 -6.96 13.95
C GLY A 84 26.60 -8.18 13.69
N GLY A 85 25.35 -7.94 13.31
CA GLY A 85 24.37 -8.94 12.91
C GLY A 85 23.07 -8.26 12.56
N ASP A 86 22.38 -8.74 11.53
CA ASP A 86 21.09 -8.19 11.10
C ASP A 86 20.06 -8.25 12.23
N ALA A 87 19.24 -7.20 12.32
CA ALA A 87 18.28 -7.06 13.41
C ALA A 87 17.10 -8.02 13.25
N GLU A 88 17.30 -9.26 13.72
CA GLU A 88 16.25 -10.08 14.28
C GLU A 88 15.63 -9.27 15.43
N GLY A 89 14.39 -8.82 15.23
CA GLY A 89 13.62 -8.25 16.33
C GLY A 89 13.22 -9.37 17.26
N GLU A 90 13.56 -9.26 18.54
CA GLU A 90 13.07 -10.16 19.59
C GLU A 90 11.56 -10.35 19.41
N ALA A 91 11.14 -11.60 19.26
CA ALA A 91 9.73 -11.93 19.20
C ALA A 91 9.11 -11.52 20.55
N ALA A 92 8.02 -10.74 20.51
CA ALA A 92 7.16 -10.66 21.68
C ALA A 92 6.67 -12.08 22.01
N ASP A 93 6.55 -12.43 23.30
CA ASP A 93 6.22 -13.80 23.78
C ASP A 93 4.97 -14.45 23.15
N ASN A 94 4.14 -13.69 22.44
CA ASN A 94 2.91 -14.13 21.77
C ASN A 94 2.95 -14.04 20.23
N ALA A 95 4.11 -13.82 19.60
CA ALA A 95 4.21 -13.74 18.14
C ALA A 95 4.11 -15.14 17.49
N PRO A 96 3.28 -15.32 16.44
CA PRO A 96 3.08 -16.64 15.84
C PRO A 96 4.34 -17.14 15.09
N PRO A 97 4.55 -18.48 15.03
CA PRO A 97 5.70 -19.11 14.37
C PRO A 97 5.58 -19.00 12.84
N ILE A 98 5.97 -17.84 12.29
CA ILE A 98 5.78 -17.52 10.87
C ILE A 98 7.03 -17.64 10.00
N LEU A 99 6.85 -18.16 8.79
CA LEU A 99 7.85 -18.15 7.72
C LEU A 99 7.94 -16.78 7.04
N LEU A 100 9.15 -16.29 6.78
CA LEU A 100 9.42 -14.97 6.22
C LEU A 100 10.27 -15.07 4.94
N ALA A 101 9.85 -14.35 3.91
CA ALA A 101 10.51 -14.41 2.60
C ALA A 101 11.85 -13.64 2.54
N HIS A 102 12.85 -14.21 1.87
CA HIS A 102 13.97 -13.44 1.30
C HIS A 102 13.53 -12.63 0.08
N LYS A 103 14.40 -11.75 -0.43
CA LYS A 103 14.24 -11.12 -1.75
C LYS A 103 14.74 -12.11 -2.80
N TRP A 104 14.02 -12.25 -3.91
CA TRP A 104 14.55 -12.90 -5.11
C TRP A 104 15.50 -11.92 -5.82
N GLU A 105 16.68 -12.42 -6.19
CA GLU A 105 17.68 -11.73 -6.99
C GLU A 105 17.76 -12.42 -8.36
N THR A 106 18.12 -11.68 -9.41
CA THR A 106 17.99 -12.12 -10.82
C THR A 106 18.96 -13.26 -11.22
N ASP A 107 19.88 -13.63 -10.32
CA ASP A 107 20.83 -14.74 -10.47
C ASP A 107 20.25 -16.10 -10.02
N HIS A 108 19.09 -16.12 -9.35
CA HIS A 108 18.42 -17.34 -8.92
C HIS A 108 17.44 -17.87 -9.97
N ASP A 109 17.73 -19.03 -10.57
CA ASP A 109 16.82 -19.71 -11.51
C ASP A 109 15.49 -20.11 -10.84
N PRO A 110 14.34 -19.55 -11.26
CA PRO A 110 13.04 -19.85 -10.68
C PRO A 110 12.39 -21.11 -11.29
N THR A 111 13.03 -21.78 -12.25
CA THR A 111 12.44 -22.94 -12.96
C THR A 111 12.04 -24.05 -11.98
N GLY A 112 10.79 -24.51 -12.09
CA GLY A 112 10.20 -25.52 -11.23
C GLY A 112 9.72 -25.01 -9.87
N TRP A 113 9.99 -23.76 -9.48
CA TRP A 113 9.46 -23.19 -8.22
C TRP A 113 7.95 -22.92 -8.34
N TRP A 114 7.24 -23.02 -7.23
CA TRP A 114 5.85 -22.59 -7.17
C TRP A 114 5.79 -21.06 -7.12
N MET A 115 4.84 -20.48 -7.85
CA MET A 115 4.69 -19.05 -8.07
C MET A 115 3.25 -18.62 -7.80
N SER A 116 3.06 -17.53 -7.07
CA SER A 116 1.74 -16.96 -6.77
C SER A 116 1.78 -15.43 -6.69
N GLU A 117 0.64 -14.77 -6.84
CA GLU A 117 0.55 -13.31 -6.68
C GLU A 117 0.94 -12.89 -5.26
N LYS A 118 1.77 -11.85 -5.13
CA LYS A 118 1.97 -11.19 -3.86
C LYS A 118 0.80 -10.24 -3.58
N LEU A 119 0.04 -10.55 -2.53
CA LEU A 119 -1.10 -9.76 -2.07
C LEU A 119 -0.66 -8.59 -1.14
N ASP A 120 -1.08 -7.36 -1.43
CA ASP A 120 -0.92 -6.18 -0.57
C ASP A 120 -2.11 -6.09 0.43
N GLY A 121 -2.18 -7.06 1.34
CA GLY A 121 -3.24 -7.19 2.35
C GLY A 121 -2.72 -6.99 3.77
N VAL A 122 -3.30 -7.75 4.71
CA VAL A 122 -2.76 -7.87 6.07
C VAL A 122 -2.62 -9.35 6.45
N ARG A 123 -1.38 -9.83 6.52
CA ARG A 123 -1.08 -11.20 6.95
C ARG A 123 -1.71 -11.55 8.29
N ALA A 124 -2.44 -12.65 8.30
CA ALA A 124 -3.12 -13.20 9.46
C ALA A 124 -2.83 -14.70 9.57
N TYR A 125 -2.19 -15.06 10.69
CA TYR A 125 -2.05 -16.43 11.14
C TYR A 125 -3.34 -16.83 11.83
N TRP A 126 -4.00 -17.88 11.36
CA TRP A 126 -5.18 -18.44 11.99
C TRP A 126 -4.73 -19.58 12.91
N ASP A 127 -4.94 -19.42 14.22
CA ASP A 127 -4.47 -20.37 15.24
C ASP A 127 -5.42 -21.57 15.46
N GLY A 128 -6.61 -21.52 14.87
CA GLY A 128 -7.72 -22.48 15.08
C GLY A 128 -8.92 -21.87 15.82
N GLU A 129 -8.75 -20.70 16.44
CA GLU A 129 -9.81 -19.95 17.15
C GLU A 129 -9.88 -18.48 16.70
N ALA A 130 -8.75 -17.85 16.41
CA ALA A 130 -8.66 -16.45 16.03
C ALA A 130 -7.55 -16.13 15.02
N PHE A 131 -7.69 -14.97 14.41
CA PHE A 131 -6.65 -14.37 13.58
C PHE A 131 -5.64 -13.59 14.43
N VAL A 132 -4.36 -13.91 14.26
CA VAL A 132 -3.21 -13.31 14.94
C VAL A 132 -2.31 -12.64 13.90
N SER A 133 -1.98 -11.38 14.14
CA SER A 133 -1.00 -10.64 13.34
C SER A 133 0.41 -11.17 13.53
N ARG A 134 1.30 -10.84 12.58
CA ARG A 134 2.75 -11.10 12.68
C ARG A 134 3.41 -10.72 14.02
N LEU A 135 2.86 -9.75 14.76
CA LEU A 135 3.41 -9.28 16.03
C LEU A 135 2.65 -9.81 17.26
N GLY A 136 1.82 -10.85 17.11
CA GLY A 136 1.06 -11.46 18.21
C GLY A 136 -0.23 -10.75 18.61
N ASN A 137 -0.61 -9.65 17.94
CA ASN A 137 -1.87 -8.95 18.21
C ASN A 137 -3.04 -9.71 17.54
N ARG A 138 -4.09 -10.06 18.29
CA ARG A 138 -5.34 -10.60 17.72
C ARG A 138 -6.04 -9.54 16.84
N PHE A 139 -6.67 -9.98 15.75
CA PHE A 139 -7.60 -9.19 14.96
C PHE A 139 -9.04 -9.44 15.43
N PHE A 140 -9.89 -8.41 15.37
CA PHE A 140 -11.29 -8.49 15.79
C PHE A 140 -12.19 -8.84 14.61
N ALA A 141 -12.03 -10.07 14.09
CA ALA A 141 -12.96 -10.63 13.11
C ALA A 141 -14.32 -10.91 13.80
N PRO A 142 -15.47 -10.60 13.17
CA PRO A 142 -16.78 -10.96 13.68
C PRO A 142 -16.95 -12.48 13.79
N ASP A 143 -17.78 -12.95 14.72
CA ASP A 143 -18.04 -14.37 14.97
C ASP A 143 -18.42 -15.13 13.68
N TRP A 144 -19.26 -14.54 12.82
CA TRP A 144 -19.66 -15.15 11.54
C TRP A 144 -18.51 -15.33 10.53
N PHE A 145 -17.42 -14.56 10.65
CA PHE A 145 -16.24 -14.64 9.79
C PHE A 145 -15.23 -15.68 10.28
N ILE A 146 -15.41 -16.22 11.50
CA ILE A 146 -14.55 -17.26 12.07
C ILE A 146 -15.27 -18.58 12.31
N ALA A 147 -16.60 -18.57 12.46
CA ALA A 147 -17.41 -19.75 12.74
C ALA A 147 -17.31 -20.86 11.69
N ASP A 148 -17.13 -20.50 10.41
CA ASP A 148 -17.02 -21.47 9.31
C ASP A 148 -15.58 -21.92 9.04
N LEU A 149 -14.57 -21.43 9.77
CA LEU A 149 -13.16 -21.76 9.52
C LEU A 149 -12.78 -23.12 10.15
N PRO A 150 -11.85 -23.89 9.55
CA PRO A 150 -11.38 -25.14 10.13
C PRO A 150 -10.55 -24.87 11.40
N ALA A 151 -10.54 -25.81 12.35
CA ALA A 151 -9.68 -25.72 13.54
C ALA A 151 -8.18 -25.91 13.23
N ASP A 152 -7.84 -26.37 12.02
CA ASP A 152 -6.46 -26.50 11.54
C ASP A 152 -5.78 -25.12 11.44
N THR A 153 -4.50 -25.05 11.84
CA THR A 153 -3.70 -23.83 11.80
C THR A 153 -3.35 -23.44 10.37
N LEU A 154 -3.67 -22.20 9.97
CA LEU A 154 -3.48 -21.69 8.60
C LEU A 154 -2.69 -20.37 8.60
N ASP A 155 -2.02 -20.09 7.48
CA ASP A 155 -1.28 -18.84 7.27
C ASP A 155 -1.67 -18.24 5.92
N GLY A 156 -2.04 -16.96 5.93
CA GLY A 156 -2.74 -16.32 4.83
C GLY A 156 -2.80 -14.81 4.97
N GLU A 157 -3.42 -14.17 3.99
CA GLU A 157 -3.60 -12.73 3.93
C GLU A 157 -5.10 -12.38 4.09
N LEU A 158 -5.44 -11.51 5.04
CA LEU A 158 -6.73 -10.82 5.01
C LEU A 158 -6.66 -9.77 3.91
N TRP A 159 -7.54 -9.85 2.92
CA TRP A 159 -7.41 -9.11 1.67
C TRP A 159 -8.77 -8.66 1.12
N VAL A 160 -8.87 -7.39 0.72
CA VAL A 160 -10.09 -6.81 0.11
C VAL A 160 -9.97 -6.68 -1.41
N GLY A 161 -8.75 -6.53 -1.93
CA GLY A 161 -8.50 -6.31 -3.35
C GLY A 161 -7.12 -5.70 -3.63
N ARG A 162 -6.73 -5.69 -4.90
CA ARG A 162 -5.53 -4.99 -5.38
C ARG A 162 -5.61 -3.49 -5.07
N LYS A 163 -4.50 -2.90 -4.63
CA LYS A 163 -4.38 -1.49 -4.18
C LYS A 163 -5.30 -1.10 -3.02
N MET A 164 -5.93 -2.06 -2.32
CA MET A 164 -6.85 -1.78 -1.21
C MET A 164 -6.21 -1.90 0.17
N PHE A 165 -4.87 -1.99 0.30
CA PHE A 165 -4.16 -2.11 1.58
C PHE A 165 -4.68 -1.18 2.67
N SER A 166 -4.81 0.12 2.37
CA SER A 166 -5.31 1.14 3.30
C SER A 166 -6.75 0.90 3.77
N ARG A 167 -7.59 0.27 2.94
CA ARG A 167 -8.95 -0.15 3.32
C ARG A 167 -8.89 -1.42 4.16
N THR A 168 -8.15 -2.44 3.70
CA THR A 168 -7.94 -3.70 4.43
C THR A 168 -7.47 -3.46 5.86
N ILE A 169 -6.41 -2.66 6.05
CA ILE A 169 -5.86 -2.36 7.37
C ILE A 169 -6.82 -1.54 8.25
N SER A 170 -7.67 -0.69 7.65
CA SER A 170 -8.70 0.06 8.37
C SER A 170 -9.79 -0.88 8.93
N ILE A 171 -10.22 -1.87 8.14
CA ILE A 171 -11.24 -2.84 8.55
C ILE A 171 -10.68 -3.75 9.66
N VAL A 172 -9.54 -4.42 9.43
CA VAL A 172 -9.07 -5.48 10.34
C VAL A 172 -8.51 -4.95 11.68
N ARG A 173 -8.06 -3.69 11.75
CA ARG A 173 -7.52 -3.07 12.98
C ARG A 173 -8.56 -2.30 13.81
N SER A 174 -9.78 -2.15 13.33
CA SER A 174 -10.85 -1.44 14.04
C SER A 174 -12.01 -2.38 14.36
N GLY A 175 -12.90 -1.95 15.26
CA GLY A 175 -14.21 -2.59 15.44
C GLY A 175 -15.14 -2.27 14.27
N ALA A 176 -14.72 -2.58 13.05
CA ALA A 176 -15.48 -2.32 11.83
C ALA A 176 -16.75 -3.16 11.78
N SER A 177 -17.83 -2.61 11.22
CA SER A 177 -19.10 -3.33 11.11
C SER A 177 -19.02 -4.54 10.19
N ASP A 178 -19.92 -5.52 10.38
CA ASP A 178 -20.07 -6.69 9.52
C ASP A 178 -20.16 -6.36 8.02
N LYS A 179 -20.75 -5.20 7.68
CA LYS A 179 -20.87 -4.73 6.29
C LYS A 179 -19.51 -4.50 5.64
N GLU A 180 -18.51 -4.05 6.38
CA GLU A 180 -17.15 -3.91 5.86
C GLU A 180 -16.47 -5.28 5.75
N TRP A 181 -16.57 -6.12 6.79
CA TRP A 181 -15.98 -7.46 6.81
C TRP A 181 -16.47 -8.38 5.68
N LYS A 182 -17.68 -8.19 5.15
CA LYS A 182 -18.16 -8.90 3.93
C LYS A 182 -17.30 -8.69 2.68
N HIS A 183 -16.50 -7.62 2.63
CA HIS A 183 -15.55 -7.34 1.54
C HIS A 183 -14.16 -7.97 1.77
N VAL A 184 -13.88 -8.47 2.96
CA VAL A 184 -12.61 -9.13 3.30
C VAL A 184 -12.69 -10.59 2.84
N ARG A 185 -11.56 -11.12 2.35
CA ARG A 185 -11.31 -12.55 2.15
C ARG A 185 -10.08 -12.97 2.94
N TYR A 186 -10.08 -14.21 3.44
CA TYR A 186 -8.89 -14.85 3.98
C TYR A 186 -8.28 -15.75 2.89
N VAL A 187 -7.17 -15.29 2.30
CA VAL A 187 -6.51 -15.98 1.18
C VAL A 187 -5.30 -16.73 1.72
N VAL A 188 -5.41 -18.06 1.79
CA VAL A 188 -4.53 -18.95 2.56
C VAL A 188 -3.44 -19.54 1.70
N PHE A 189 -2.18 -19.30 2.05
CA PHE A 189 -1.02 -19.71 1.24
C PHE A 189 -0.15 -20.80 1.88
N ASP A 190 -0.31 -21.12 3.17
CA ASP A 190 0.38 -22.25 3.80
C ASP A 190 -0.41 -22.78 5.03
N ALA A 191 -0.03 -23.96 5.54
CA ALA A 191 -0.57 -24.57 6.75
C ALA A 191 0.58 -24.95 7.69
N PRO A 192 0.99 -24.06 8.63
CA PRO A 192 2.25 -24.19 9.38
C PRO A 192 2.43 -25.52 10.14
N ASN A 193 1.33 -26.08 10.66
CA ASN A 193 1.34 -27.33 11.44
C ASN A 193 1.11 -28.59 10.58
N ALA A 194 0.85 -28.45 9.28
CA ALA A 194 0.68 -29.59 8.38
C ALA A 194 2.04 -30.23 8.06
N ARG A 195 2.08 -31.57 8.03
CA ARG A 195 3.29 -32.35 7.73
C ARG A 195 3.55 -32.38 6.22
N GLY A 196 4.82 -32.53 5.85
CA GLY A 196 5.25 -32.74 4.46
C GLY A 196 5.92 -31.53 3.80
N GLY A 197 6.12 -31.65 2.49
CA GLY A 197 6.61 -30.58 1.62
C GLY A 197 5.54 -29.50 1.38
N PHE A 198 5.89 -28.46 0.64
CA PHE A 198 4.96 -27.36 0.37
C PHE A 198 3.68 -27.83 -0.37
N GLU A 199 3.83 -28.79 -1.27
CA GLU A 199 2.75 -29.42 -2.03
C GLU A 199 1.77 -30.17 -1.11
N ASP A 200 2.30 -30.90 -0.10
CA ASP A 200 1.47 -31.61 0.88
C ASP A 200 0.66 -30.64 1.74
N ARG A 201 1.26 -29.48 2.07
CA ARG A 201 0.61 -28.43 2.87
C ARG A 201 -0.41 -27.63 2.05
N LEU A 202 -0.13 -27.28 0.80
CA LEU A 202 -1.15 -26.73 -0.12
C LEU A 202 -2.33 -27.69 -0.30
N ALA A 203 -2.06 -28.99 -0.51
CA ALA A 203 -3.10 -29.99 -0.59
C ALA A 203 -3.88 -30.14 0.73
N HIS A 204 -3.24 -29.91 1.88
CA HIS A 204 -3.93 -29.82 3.17
C HIS A 204 -4.84 -28.58 3.25
N VAL A 205 -4.34 -27.39 2.92
CA VAL A 205 -5.13 -26.13 2.85
C VAL A 205 -6.38 -26.32 2.00
N ASP A 206 -6.22 -26.86 0.78
CA ASP A 206 -7.33 -27.12 -0.15
C ASP A 206 -8.38 -28.06 0.46
N ARG A 207 -7.95 -29.18 1.08
CA ARG A 207 -8.87 -30.13 1.73
C ARG A 207 -9.61 -29.52 2.91
N VAL A 208 -8.94 -28.80 3.81
CA VAL A 208 -9.59 -28.27 5.02
C VAL A 208 -10.54 -27.13 4.69
N LEU A 209 -10.18 -26.25 3.75
CA LEU A 209 -11.07 -25.17 3.30
C LEU A 209 -12.29 -25.70 2.51
N LYS A 210 -12.11 -26.70 1.64
CA LYS A 210 -13.24 -27.36 0.95
C LYS A 210 -14.19 -28.08 1.92
N LYS A 211 -13.65 -28.70 2.97
CA LYS A 211 -14.44 -29.34 4.04
C LYS A 211 -15.19 -28.32 4.89
N ALA A 212 -14.54 -27.19 5.18
CA ALA A 212 -15.10 -26.10 5.96
C ALA A 212 -16.22 -25.35 5.22
N GLY A 213 -16.06 -25.11 3.91
CA GLY A 213 -17.08 -24.48 3.06
C GLY A 213 -17.21 -22.95 3.26
N ALA A 214 -16.32 -22.34 4.04
CA ALA A 214 -16.32 -20.91 4.34
C ALA A 214 -16.25 -20.03 3.06
N PRO A 215 -17.32 -19.29 2.69
CA PRO A 215 -17.37 -18.53 1.44
C PRO A 215 -16.46 -17.28 1.44
N HIS A 216 -15.89 -16.94 2.60
CA HIS A 216 -14.97 -15.83 2.81
C HIS A 216 -13.50 -16.28 2.87
N ALA A 217 -13.20 -17.57 2.79
CA ALA A 217 -11.84 -18.11 2.78
C ALA A 217 -11.55 -18.92 1.51
N ALA A 218 -10.32 -18.87 1.01
CA ALA A 218 -9.90 -19.62 -0.18
C ALA A 218 -8.41 -19.97 -0.12
N ALA A 219 -8.04 -21.10 -0.73
CA ALA A 219 -6.64 -21.42 -0.98
C ALA A 219 -6.06 -20.44 -2.01
N HIS A 220 -4.84 -19.96 -1.80
CA HIS A 220 -4.16 -19.08 -2.72
C HIS A 220 -3.65 -19.85 -3.93
N GLU A 221 -3.89 -19.32 -5.13
CA GLU A 221 -3.52 -19.98 -6.38
C GLU A 221 -2.00 -20.00 -6.56
N HIS A 222 -1.46 -21.17 -6.87
CA HIS A 222 -0.03 -21.37 -7.14
C HIS A 222 0.13 -22.13 -8.45
N VAL A 223 1.02 -21.65 -9.31
CA VAL A 223 1.42 -22.29 -10.58
C VAL A 223 2.89 -22.66 -10.53
N VAL A 224 3.33 -23.63 -11.33
CA VAL A 224 4.77 -23.93 -11.46
C VAL A 224 5.39 -22.92 -12.43
N CYS A 225 6.46 -22.26 -11.99
CA CYS A 225 7.24 -21.37 -12.82
C CYS A 225 8.05 -22.17 -13.85
N GLU A 226 7.91 -21.82 -15.13
CA GLU A 226 8.59 -22.50 -16.25
C GLU A 226 9.98 -21.88 -16.55
N GLY A 227 10.40 -20.90 -15.75
CA GLY A 227 11.67 -20.19 -15.85
C GLY A 227 11.51 -18.67 -15.92
N LEU A 228 12.63 -17.97 -16.12
CA LEU A 228 12.70 -16.49 -16.06
C LEU A 228 11.68 -15.77 -16.97
N SER A 229 11.38 -16.31 -18.15
CA SER A 229 10.41 -15.69 -19.07
C SER A 229 8.99 -15.73 -18.50
N HIS A 230 8.52 -16.90 -18.04
CA HIS A 230 7.22 -17.05 -17.38
C HIS A 230 7.16 -16.16 -16.13
N LEU A 231 8.22 -16.13 -15.32
CA LEU A 231 8.28 -15.24 -14.14
C LEU A 231 8.07 -13.77 -14.50
N HIS A 232 8.75 -13.25 -15.52
CA HIS A 232 8.62 -11.85 -15.93
C HIS A 232 7.28 -11.54 -16.61
N GLU A 233 6.75 -12.45 -17.42
CA GLU A 233 5.44 -12.29 -18.07
C GLU A 233 4.31 -12.26 -17.02
N GLU A 234 4.37 -13.15 -16.03
CA GLU A 234 3.41 -13.18 -14.93
C GLU A 234 3.54 -11.96 -14.01
N LEU A 235 4.77 -11.50 -13.74
CA LEU A 235 5.01 -10.28 -12.94
C LEU A 235 4.39 -9.05 -13.63
N LEU A 236 4.64 -8.87 -14.92
CA LEU A 236 4.05 -7.80 -15.72
C LEU A 236 2.53 -7.90 -15.80
N ARG A 237 1.96 -9.12 -15.89
CA ARG A 237 0.52 -9.35 -15.89
C ARG A 237 -0.11 -8.94 -14.55
N VAL A 238 0.46 -9.39 -13.43
CA VAL A 238 -0.02 -9.08 -12.08
C VAL A 238 0.06 -7.58 -11.80
N GLU A 239 1.20 -6.94 -12.10
CA GLU A 239 1.39 -5.50 -11.92
C GLU A 239 0.47 -4.67 -12.85
N GLY A 240 0.27 -5.11 -14.09
CA GLY A 240 -0.69 -4.49 -15.02
C GLY A 240 -2.14 -4.54 -14.54
N LEU A 241 -2.49 -5.55 -13.74
CA LEU A 241 -3.78 -5.66 -13.04
C LEU A 241 -3.78 -4.98 -11.66
N GLY A 242 -2.66 -4.40 -11.24
CA GLY A 242 -2.49 -3.65 -9.99
C GLY A 242 -2.04 -4.45 -8.76
N GLY A 243 -1.53 -5.67 -8.93
CA GLY A 243 -0.94 -6.49 -7.86
C GLY A 243 0.45 -6.00 -7.43
N GLU A 244 0.97 -6.53 -6.32
CA GLU A 244 2.17 -5.99 -5.65
C GLU A 244 3.50 -6.63 -6.10
N GLY A 245 3.44 -7.66 -6.94
CA GLY A 245 4.54 -8.52 -7.34
C GLY A 245 4.18 -10.00 -7.21
N LEU A 246 5.18 -10.87 -7.06
CA LEU A 246 5.00 -12.32 -6.94
C LEU A 246 5.70 -12.89 -5.70
N MET A 247 5.28 -14.09 -5.30
CA MET A 247 5.94 -14.93 -4.31
C MET A 247 6.43 -16.21 -5.01
N LEU A 248 7.64 -16.64 -4.70
CA LEU A 248 8.21 -17.90 -5.16
C LEU A 248 8.44 -18.84 -3.96
N ARG A 249 8.08 -20.11 -4.10
CA ARG A 249 8.24 -21.13 -3.08
C ARG A 249 8.94 -22.38 -3.61
N GLN A 250 10.00 -22.78 -2.92
CA GLN A 250 10.83 -23.92 -3.30
C GLN A 250 10.01 -25.22 -3.23
N PRO A 251 10.05 -26.09 -4.26
CA PRO A 251 9.35 -27.37 -4.26
C PRO A 251 9.80 -28.24 -3.08
N LYS A 252 8.86 -28.98 -2.50
CA LYS A 252 9.09 -29.90 -1.36
C LYS A 252 9.67 -29.22 -0.11
N SER A 253 9.76 -27.90 -0.06
CA SER A 253 10.29 -27.17 1.11
C SER A 253 9.45 -27.42 2.35
N ARG A 254 10.14 -27.54 3.49
CA ARG A 254 9.49 -27.63 4.80
C ARG A 254 8.92 -26.25 5.18
N TYR A 255 8.13 -26.21 6.24
CA TYR A 255 7.78 -24.94 6.87
C TYR A 255 8.90 -24.59 7.86
N GLU A 256 9.53 -23.44 7.65
CA GLU A 256 10.67 -22.96 8.46
C GLU A 256 10.28 -21.67 9.17
N ILE A 257 10.45 -21.63 10.48
CA ILE A 257 10.12 -20.45 11.29
C ILE A 257 11.23 -19.41 11.12
N GLY A 258 10.88 -18.14 10.97
CA GLY A 258 11.84 -17.08 10.68
C GLY A 258 12.08 -16.91 9.20
N ARG A 259 13.24 -16.36 8.81
CA ARG A 259 13.51 -16.01 7.41
C ARG A 259 14.22 -17.16 6.69
N SER A 260 13.69 -17.59 5.55
CA SER A 260 14.22 -18.72 4.78
C SER A 260 14.32 -18.40 3.30
N THR A 261 15.36 -18.90 2.64
CA THR A 261 15.56 -18.84 1.19
C THR A 261 14.57 -19.73 0.44
N SER A 262 13.90 -20.67 1.12
CA SER A 262 12.84 -21.49 0.51
C SER A 262 11.62 -20.67 0.07
N LEU A 263 11.41 -19.47 0.64
CA LEU A 263 10.35 -18.54 0.25
C LEU A 263 10.99 -17.21 -0.20
N LEU A 264 10.74 -16.79 -1.42
CA LEU A 264 11.28 -15.57 -2.01
C LEU A 264 10.14 -14.64 -2.42
N LYS A 265 10.37 -13.32 -2.34
CA LYS A 265 9.47 -12.29 -2.89
C LYS A 265 10.11 -11.65 -4.12
N VAL A 266 9.35 -11.58 -5.19
CA VAL A 266 9.70 -10.95 -6.46
C VAL A 266 8.92 -9.65 -6.56
N LYS A 267 9.62 -8.55 -6.85
CA LYS A 267 9.04 -7.22 -6.99
C LYS A 267 9.79 -6.49 -8.09
N THR A 268 9.10 -5.76 -8.94
CA THR A 268 9.78 -4.71 -9.67
C THR A 268 10.33 -3.66 -8.70
N PHE A 269 11.44 -3.07 -9.09
CA PHE A 269 12.02 -1.92 -8.46
C PHE A 269 12.26 -0.89 -9.56
N HIS A 270 11.66 0.28 -9.38
CA HIS A 270 11.89 1.43 -10.23
C HIS A 270 12.98 2.29 -9.61
N ASP A 271 13.95 2.71 -10.41
CA ASP A 271 14.92 3.72 -10.02
C ASP A 271 14.45 5.08 -10.55
N ALA A 272 14.60 6.12 -9.73
CA ALA A 272 14.30 7.50 -10.10
C ALA A 272 15.24 8.47 -9.39
N GLU A 273 15.20 9.73 -9.80
CA GLU A 273 16.05 10.80 -9.31
C GLU A 273 15.26 11.74 -8.39
N GLY A 274 15.86 12.10 -7.26
CA GLY A 274 15.33 13.07 -6.31
C GLY A 274 16.39 14.10 -5.94
N ARG A 275 15.98 15.32 -5.61
CA ARG A 275 16.88 16.35 -5.08
C ARG A 275 16.81 16.38 -3.57
N VAL A 276 17.94 16.33 -2.89
CA VAL A 276 18.00 16.50 -1.43
C VAL A 276 17.63 17.94 -1.09
N ILE A 277 16.56 18.13 -0.31
CA ILE A 277 16.10 19.45 0.18
C ILE A 277 16.27 19.61 1.69
N GLY A 278 16.62 18.54 2.42
CA GLY A 278 16.90 18.59 3.85
C GLY A 278 17.25 17.23 4.43
N HIS A 279 17.60 17.18 5.72
CA HIS A 279 17.92 15.96 6.45
C HIS A 279 17.03 15.79 7.67
N VAL A 280 16.60 14.57 7.95
CA VAL A 280 15.93 14.20 9.20
C VAL A 280 16.98 13.66 10.18
N PRO A 281 17.12 14.25 11.39
CA PRO A 281 17.98 13.70 12.43
C PRO A 281 17.58 12.26 12.82
N GLY A 282 18.56 11.38 12.96
CA GLY A 282 18.31 9.99 13.34
C GLY A 282 17.92 9.82 14.81
N ALA A 283 17.09 8.81 15.07
CA ALA A 283 16.70 8.36 16.40
C ALA A 283 17.26 6.96 16.69
N GLY A 284 17.22 6.51 17.94
CA GLY A 284 17.71 5.18 18.35
C GLY A 284 19.15 4.93 17.92
N LYS A 285 19.41 3.84 17.18
CA LYS A 285 20.73 3.47 16.62
C LYS A 285 21.33 4.48 15.63
N HIS A 286 20.55 5.48 15.21
CA HIS A 286 20.98 6.58 14.33
C HIS A 286 21.04 7.94 15.05
N LYS A 287 20.94 7.99 16.39
CA LYS A 287 21.10 9.22 17.16
C LYS A 287 22.46 9.87 16.88
N GLY A 288 22.47 11.19 16.65
CA GLY A 288 23.68 11.96 16.36
C GLY A 288 24.18 11.86 14.91
N ARG A 289 23.41 11.23 14.02
CA ARG A 289 23.71 11.10 12.59
C ARG A 289 22.43 11.17 11.75
N MET A 290 22.53 11.14 10.42
CA MET A 290 21.37 11.25 9.53
C MET A 290 20.47 9.99 9.63
N GLY A 291 19.17 10.24 9.85
CA GLY A 291 18.13 9.22 9.88
C GLY A 291 17.51 8.99 8.50
N ALA A 292 17.17 10.08 7.82
CA ALA A 292 16.65 10.08 6.45
C ALA A 292 17.08 11.34 5.68
N LEU A 293 17.14 11.25 4.36
CA LEU A 293 17.11 12.41 3.47
C LEU A 293 15.65 12.83 3.24
N ILE A 294 15.39 14.14 3.19
CA ILE A 294 14.17 14.72 2.66
C ILE A 294 14.47 15.07 1.21
N CYS A 295 13.74 14.46 0.27
CA CYS A 295 13.94 14.64 -1.15
C CYS A 295 12.70 15.25 -1.83
N GLU A 296 12.92 15.98 -2.91
CA GLU A 296 11.91 16.51 -3.83
C GLU A 296 11.96 15.70 -5.15
N LEU A 297 10.80 15.41 -5.75
CA LEU A 297 10.69 14.92 -7.13
C LEU A 297 10.63 16.09 -8.12
N PRO A 298 10.85 15.88 -9.44
CA PRO A 298 10.68 16.94 -10.44
C PRO A 298 9.28 17.58 -10.43
N SER A 299 8.26 16.82 -9.99
CA SER A 299 6.88 17.29 -9.78
C SER A 299 6.70 18.26 -8.59
N GLY A 300 7.73 18.47 -7.76
CA GLY A 300 7.66 19.23 -6.52
C GLY A 300 7.14 18.42 -5.31
N ALA A 301 6.77 17.15 -5.48
CA ALA A 301 6.35 16.29 -4.39
C ALA A 301 7.52 15.93 -3.47
N THR A 302 7.33 16.02 -2.15
CA THR A 302 8.38 15.76 -1.15
C THR A 302 8.19 14.41 -0.46
N PHE A 303 9.29 13.72 -0.21
CA PHE A 303 9.29 12.37 0.39
C PHE A 303 10.59 12.10 1.16
N ASN A 304 10.60 11.09 2.03
CA ASN A 304 11.77 10.75 2.84
C ASN A 304 12.41 9.43 2.40
N ILE A 305 13.72 9.44 2.17
CA ILE A 305 14.53 8.24 1.97
C ILE A 305 15.21 7.90 3.30
N GLY A 306 14.76 6.83 3.98
CA GLY A 306 15.27 6.45 5.31
C GLY A 306 16.16 5.19 5.35
N THR A 307 16.29 4.46 4.23
CA THR A 307 16.93 3.15 4.15
C THR A 307 17.93 3.08 3.00
N GLY A 308 18.78 2.04 2.96
CA GLY A 308 19.82 1.83 1.94
C GLY A 308 21.18 2.47 2.26
N PHE A 309 21.24 3.48 3.14
CA PHE A 309 22.50 4.11 3.55
C PHE A 309 23.36 3.22 4.44
N SER A 310 24.65 3.16 4.11
CA SER A 310 25.72 2.68 4.98
C SER A 310 25.91 3.56 6.23
N ASP A 311 26.65 3.03 7.21
CA ASP A 311 26.97 3.77 8.43
C ASP A 311 27.87 4.99 8.18
N ALA A 312 28.65 4.99 7.10
CA ALA A 312 29.48 6.12 6.66
C ALA A 312 28.62 7.24 6.04
N GLU A 313 27.73 6.93 5.11
CA GLU A 313 26.81 7.90 4.48
C GLU A 313 25.83 8.50 5.49
N ARG A 314 25.53 7.81 6.60
CA ARG A 314 24.75 8.41 7.69
C ARG A 314 25.54 9.45 8.49
N LYS A 315 26.86 9.31 8.60
CA LYS A 315 27.75 10.29 9.26
C LYS A 315 28.03 11.48 8.34
N ALA A 316 28.24 11.21 7.05
CA ALA A 316 28.46 12.20 6.00
C ALA A 316 27.34 12.08 4.94
N PRO A 317 26.14 12.62 5.20
CA PRO A 317 25.02 12.55 4.27
C PRO A 317 25.30 13.36 3.00
N PRO A 318 24.74 12.96 1.84
CA PRO A 318 24.70 13.78 0.63
C PRO A 318 24.21 15.20 0.94
N PRO A 319 24.85 16.26 0.43
CA PRO A 319 24.50 17.63 0.79
C PRO A 319 23.14 18.06 0.23
N VAL A 320 22.50 19.01 0.90
CA VAL A 320 21.31 19.69 0.38
C VAL A 320 21.65 20.32 -0.98
N GLY A 321 20.79 20.07 -1.96
CA GLY A 321 20.97 20.44 -3.36
C GLY A 321 21.42 19.30 -4.26
N ALA A 322 22.01 18.22 -3.73
CA ALA A 322 22.47 17.07 -4.51
C ALA A 322 21.32 16.33 -5.21
N VAL A 323 21.56 15.87 -6.44
CA VAL A 323 20.69 14.92 -7.14
C VAL A 323 21.11 13.50 -6.73
N VAL A 324 20.14 12.66 -6.42
CA VAL A 324 20.38 11.31 -5.92
C VAL A 324 19.48 10.29 -6.61
N THR A 325 20.05 9.14 -6.96
CA THR A 325 19.25 7.98 -7.38
C THR A 325 18.68 7.31 -6.14
N PHE A 326 17.38 7.05 -6.18
CA PHE A 326 16.69 6.23 -5.21
C PHE A 326 15.86 5.17 -5.92
N ARG A 327 15.68 4.06 -5.22
CA ARG A 327 14.94 2.88 -5.67
C ARG A 327 13.63 2.80 -4.93
N TYR A 328 12.52 2.53 -5.61
CA TYR A 328 11.18 2.41 -5.04
C TYR A 328 10.42 1.26 -5.70
N GLN A 329 9.29 0.84 -5.12
CA GLN A 329 8.50 -0.29 -5.66
C GLN A 329 7.33 0.19 -6.51
N GLU A 330 6.59 1.20 -6.03
CA GLU A 330 5.43 1.75 -6.72
C GLU A 330 5.20 3.20 -6.25
N LEU A 331 4.28 3.93 -6.89
CA LEU A 331 3.85 5.25 -6.43
C LEU A 331 2.52 5.16 -5.67
N THR A 332 2.31 6.02 -4.68
CA THR A 332 0.96 6.30 -4.15
C THR A 332 0.08 6.96 -5.22
N ASP A 333 -1.22 7.09 -4.95
CA ASP A 333 -2.14 7.83 -5.83
C ASP A 333 -1.71 9.29 -6.06
N ASP A 334 -1.06 9.90 -5.05
CA ASP A 334 -0.46 11.24 -5.11
C ASP A 334 0.89 11.31 -5.85
N GLY A 335 1.37 10.19 -6.42
CA GLY A 335 2.64 10.11 -7.13
C GLY A 335 3.89 10.05 -6.23
N ILE A 336 3.74 9.73 -4.94
CA ILE A 336 4.85 9.66 -3.98
C ILE A 336 5.45 8.24 -3.96
N PRO A 337 6.78 8.06 -3.99
CA PRO A 337 7.39 6.72 -3.95
C PRO A 337 7.07 5.94 -2.66
N ARG A 338 6.51 4.73 -2.79
CA ARG A 338 6.39 3.75 -1.70
C ARG A 338 7.72 2.99 -1.52
N PHE A 339 8.12 2.87 -0.26
CA PHE A 339 9.33 2.17 0.20
C PHE A 339 10.64 2.62 -0.47
N PRO A 340 10.94 3.93 -0.53
CA PRO A 340 12.16 4.43 -1.17
C PRO A 340 13.42 4.06 -0.36
N SER A 341 14.41 3.52 -1.07
CA SER A 341 15.74 3.20 -0.57
C SER A 341 16.82 3.93 -1.36
N TRP A 342 17.86 4.37 -0.65
CA TRP A 342 19.07 4.95 -1.20
C TRP A 342 19.75 4.03 -2.23
N VAL A 343 20.29 4.60 -3.30
CA VAL A 343 21.17 3.92 -4.26
C VAL A 343 22.51 4.65 -4.40
N GLY A 344 22.50 5.96 -4.62
CA GLY A 344 23.74 6.74 -4.76
C GLY A 344 23.53 8.20 -5.13
N VAL A 345 24.59 9.01 -5.01
CA VAL A 345 24.62 10.38 -5.54
C VAL A 345 24.79 10.34 -7.06
N ARG A 346 24.05 11.18 -7.79
CA ARG A 346 24.31 11.46 -9.21
C ARG A 346 25.16 12.72 -9.31
N ILE A 347 26.43 12.53 -9.63
CA ILE A 347 27.41 13.61 -9.82
C ILE A 347 27.38 14.17 -11.26
N ASP A 348 26.68 13.48 -12.15
CA ASP A 348 26.60 13.66 -13.59
C ASP A 348 25.25 14.26 -14.06
N ALA A 349 24.31 14.49 -13.14
CA ALA A 349 22.95 14.95 -13.43
C ALA A 349 22.65 16.32 -12.81
N GLU A 350 22.17 17.25 -13.64
CA GLU A 350 21.59 18.51 -13.18
C GLU A 350 20.11 18.33 -12.82
N TRP A 351 19.63 19.05 -11.81
CA TRP A 351 18.22 18.97 -11.42
C TRP A 351 17.32 19.73 -12.42
N PRO A 352 16.33 19.07 -13.05
CA PRO A 352 15.52 19.72 -14.06
C PRO A 352 14.66 20.85 -13.47
N PRO A 353 14.46 21.96 -14.21
CA PRO A 353 13.54 23.01 -13.80
C PRO A 353 12.10 22.48 -13.78
N ARG A 354 11.27 22.96 -12.83
CA ARG A 354 9.88 22.49 -12.65
C ARG A 354 8.99 22.59 -13.91
N SER A 355 9.36 23.45 -14.88
CA SER A 355 8.69 23.59 -16.18
C SER A 355 8.99 22.47 -17.18
N GLN A 356 10.04 21.67 -16.97
CA GLN A 356 10.41 20.51 -17.80
C GLN A 356 10.07 19.17 -17.13
N ALA A 357 9.35 19.20 -16.00
CA ALA A 357 8.91 18.00 -15.32
C ALA A 357 7.88 17.23 -16.16
N ARG A 358 8.34 16.28 -16.97
CA ARG A 358 7.48 15.21 -17.48
C ARG A 358 6.78 14.56 -16.28
N PRO A 359 5.44 14.39 -16.30
CA PRO A 359 4.76 13.72 -15.21
C PRO A 359 5.35 12.32 -15.04
N VAL A 360 5.59 11.90 -13.79
CA VAL A 360 6.32 10.64 -13.49
C VAL A 360 5.65 9.41 -14.13
N ARG A 361 4.32 9.46 -14.32
CA ARG A 361 3.53 8.48 -15.09
C ARG A 361 3.94 8.36 -16.57
N GLU A 362 4.48 9.40 -17.19
CA GLU A 362 4.79 9.42 -18.62
C GLU A 362 6.09 8.68 -18.95
N VAL A 363 7.08 8.71 -18.05
CA VAL A 363 8.33 7.96 -18.24
C VAL A 363 8.10 6.46 -18.05
N ALA A 364 7.37 6.06 -17.00
CA ALA A 364 6.92 4.69 -16.82
C ALA A 364 5.97 4.24 -17.95
N GLY A 365 5.03 5.09 -18.34
CA GLY A 365 4.06 4.85 -19.40
C GLY A 365 4.70 4.70 -20.79
N ALA A 366 5.74 5.48 -21.12
CA ALA A 366 6.43 5.37 -22.41
C ALA A 366 7.17 4.02 -22.55
N VAL A 367 7.84 3.56 -21.48
CA VAL A 367 8.53 2.26 -21.47
C VAL A 367 7.51 1.11 -21.50
N ALA A 368 6.44 1.18 -20.71
CA ALA A 368 5.37 0.19 -20.73
C ALA A 368 4.61 0.16 -22.08
N LYS A 369 4.44 1.29 -22.75
CA LYS A 369 3.80 1.38 -24.08
C LYS A 369 4.71 0.84 -25.19
N ALA A 370 6.02 1.06 -25.10
CA ALA A 370 6.98 0.42 -26.01
C ALA A 370 7.03 -1.11 -25.82
N ALA A 371 7.04 -1.59 -24.57
CA ALA A 371 7.04 -3.01 -24.25
C ALA A 371 5.72 -3.71 -24.68
N SER A 372 4.56 -3.12 -24.38
CA SER A 372 3.26 -3.68 -24.77
C SER A 372 3.02 -3.68 -26.29
N VAL A 373 3.53 -2.70 -27.04
CA VAL A 373 3.52 -2.74 -28.51
C VAL A 373 4.42 -3.86 -29.05
N ALA A 374 5.59 -4.10 -28.45
CA ALA A 374 6.47 -5.22 -28.82
C ALA A 374 5.86 -6.59 -28.49
N VAL A 375 5.19 -6.73 -27.33
CA VAL A 375 4.48 -7.95 -26.93
C VAL A 375 3.25 -8.18 -27.82
N ALA A 376 2.46 -7.15 -28.12
CA ALA A 376 1.32 -7.25 -29.04
C ALA A 376 1.76 -7.63 -30.46
N ALA A 377 2.90 -7.12 -30.94
CA ALA A 377 3.47 -7.53 -32.24
C ALA A 377 3.93 -9.00 -32.26
N LYS A 378 4.46 -9.51 -31.14
CA LYS A 378 4.81 -10.95 -30.97
C LYS A 378 3.58 -11.84 -30.81
N ALA A 379 2.56 -11.40 -30.08
CA ALA A 379 1.30 -12.12 -29.95
C ALA A 379 0.58 -12.22 -31.31
N ALA A 380 0.54 -11.12 -32.06
CA ALA A 380 -0.04 -11.10 -33.41
C ALA A 380 0.71 -12.02 -34.39
N SER A 381 2.05 -12.10 -34.32
CA SER A 381 2.81 -13.03 -35.17
C SER A 381 2.64 -14.49 -34.75
N ALA A 382 2.49 -14.78 -33.46
CA ALA A 382 2.15 -16.10 -32.94
C ALA A 382 0.73 -16.55 -33.32
N ASP A 383 -0.27 -15.66 -33.25
CA ASP A 383 -1.65 -15.95 -33.68
C ASP A 383 -1.75 -16.17 -35.19
N VAL A 384 -0.99 -15.41 -35.99
CA VAL A 384 -0.87 -15.64 -37.44
C VAL A 384 -0.19 -16.98 -37.73
N ALA A 385 0.86 -17.35 -37.00
CA ALA A 385 1.50 -18.66 -37.12
C ALA A 385 0.57 -19.82 -36.69
N ALA A 386 -0.22 -19.64 -35.62
CA ALA A 386 -1.19 -20.63 -35.15
C ALA A 386 -2.37 -20.78 -36.13
N LYS A 387 -2.88 -19.69 -36.71
CA LYS A 387 -3.86 -19.74 -37.80
C LYS A 387 -3.29 -20.36 -39.08
N ALA A 388 -2.04 -20.07 -39.44
CA ALA A 388 -1.37 -20.70 -40.58
C ALA A 388 -1.21 -22.22 -40.38
N ALA A 389 -0.79 -22.67 -39.20
CA ALA A 389 -0.70 -24.09 -38.86
C ALA A 389 -2.07 -24.79 -38.86
N LYS A 390 -3.14 -24.10 -38.46
CA LYS A 390 -4.51 -24.63 -38.47
C LYS A 390 -5.16 -24.62 -39.86
N ALA A 391 -4.77 -23.70 -40.75
CA ALA A 391 -5.20 -23.64 -42.14
C ALA A 391 -4.45 -24.63 -43.05
N ALA A 392 -3.16 -24.90 -42.78
CA ALA A 392 -2.33 -25.82 -43.55
C ALA A 392 -2.81 -27.29 -43.54
N LYS A 393 -3.77 -27.65 -42.67
CA LYS A 393 -4.40 -28.98 -42.64
C LYS A 393 -5.67 -29.10 -43.49
N ALA A 394 -6.11 -28.02 -44.16
CA ALA A 394 -7.42 -27.98 -44.83
C ALA A 394 -7.46 -27.19 -46.16
N ALA A 395 -6.51 -27.39 -47.08
CA ALA A 395 -6.68 -27.09 -48.51
C ALA A 395 -5.68 -27.85 -49.40
N LYS A 396 -6.18 -28.76 -50.25
CA LYS A 396 -5.42 -29.42 -51.33
C LYS A 396 -6.21 -29.33 -52.64
N ALA A 397 -6.11 -28.22 -53.36
CA ALA A 397 -6.46 -28.06 -54.79
C ALA A 397 -6.11 -26.66 -55.30
N ALA A 398 -5.76 -26.56 -56.59
CA ALA A 398 -5.78 -25.39 -57.52
C ALA A 398 -5.43 -23.97 -56.99
N ALA A 399 -4.41 -23.22 -57.42
CA ALA A 399 -3.86 -22.87 -58.76
C ALA A 399 -4.23 -21.43 -59.24
N VAL A 400 -3.18 -20.71 -59.68
CA VAL A 400 -3.16 -19.69 -60.77
C VAL A 400 -3.41 -18.17 -60.47
N THR A 401 -2.31 -17.41 -60.68
CA THR A 401 -2.12 -16.01 -61.19
C THR A 401 -2.35 -14.69 -60.39
N ALA A 402 -1.29 -13.85 -60.48
CA ALA A 402 -1.24 -12.42 -60.87
C ALA A 402 -1.24 -11.24 -59.85
N ASP A 403 -0.02 -10.69 -59.67
CA ASP A 403 0.41 -9.28 -59.88
C ASP A 403 -0.12 -8.05 -59.07
N LYS A 404 0.79 -7.52 -58.23
CA LYS A 404 1.34 -6.12 -58.21
C LYS A 404 0.44 -4.90 -57.78
N PRO A 405 1.00 -3.67 -57.54
CA PRO A 405 1.39 -3.30 -56.18
C PRO A 405 0.98 -1.87 -55.70
N ALA A 406 1.27 -1.61 -54.41
CA ALA A 406 1.72 -0.33 -53.81
C ALA A 406 0.83 0.92 -53.83
N THR A 407 0.81 1.64 -52.69
CA THR A 407 1.17 3.08 -52.64
C THR A 407 1.42 3.52 -51.19
N SER A 408 2.28 4.52 -51.03
CA SER A 408 2.64 5.16 -49.76
C SER A 408 1.94 6.52 -49.60
N ALA A 409 1.73 6.97 -48.36
CA ALA A 409 1.59 8.39 -48.04
C ALA A 409 1.87 8.69 -46.54
N ALA A 410 2.93 9.47 -46.30
CA ALA A 410 2.94 10.52 -45.27
C ALA A 410 2.67 11.86 -46.00
N PRO A 411 2.25 12.98 -45.38
CA PRO A 411 2.92 13.66 -44.25
C PRO A 411 1.89 13.99 -43.13
N ALA A 412 2.01 14.96 -42.21
CA ALA A 412 2.96 16.06 -41.99
C ALA A 412 3.10 16.42 -40.48
N ALA A 413 4.00 17.35 -40.16
CA ALA A 413 4.13 17.95 -38.84
C ALA A 413 3.33 19.26 -38.70
N ALA A 414 2.78 19.52 -37.51
CA ALA A 414 2.25 20.82 -37.10
C ALA A 414 3.00 21.32 -35.84
N ARG A 415 3.25 22.63 -35.78
CA ARG A 415 4.12 23.27 -34.79
C ARG A 415 3.31 23.77 -33.58
N GLY A 416 3.99 24.00 -32.46
CA GLY A 416 3.35 24.40 -31.21
C GLY A 416 2.61 25.74 -31.30
N HIS A 417 1.51 25.82 -30.55
CA HIS A 417 0.86 27.07 -30.14
C HIS A 417 0.82 27.08 -28.61
N ASP A 418 1.23 28.19 -28.02
CA ASP A 418 1.07 28.45 -26.59
C ASP A 418 -0.40 28.79 -26.33
N LEU A 419 -1.13 27.88 -25.67
CA LEU A 419 -2.57 28.03 -25.42
C LEU A 419 -2.79 28.84 -24.14
N MET A 420 -3.01 30.14 -24.33
CA MET A 420 -3.52 31.05 -23.31
C MET A 420 -4.83 30.52 -22.71
N ALA A 421 -5.07 30.76 -21.42
CA ALA A 421 -6.27 30.30 -20.75
C ALA A 421 -7.54 30.93 -21.35
N GLU A 422 -8.52 30.09 -21.68
CA GLU A 422 -9.76 30.50 -22.36
C GLU A 422 -10.78 31.10 -21.39
N LEU A 423 -10.64 30.80 -20.09
CA LEU A 423 -11.44 31.32 -19.00
C LEU A 423 -10.59 31.28 -17.72
N VAL A 424 -10.56 32.39 -16.98
CA VAL A 424 -9.94 32.46 -15.65
C VAL A 424 -10.95 33.07 -14.69
N ILE A 425 -11.20 32.41 -13.56
CA ILE A 425 -12.11 32.87 -12.51
C ILE A 425 -11.34 32.91 -11.19
N GLU A 426 -11.02 34.10 -10.71
CA GLU A 426 -10.40 34.32 -9.40
C GLU A 426 -11.42 34.77 -8.35
N LEU A 427 -11.46 34.05 -7.23
CA LEU A 427 -12.29 34.35 -6.07
C LEU A 427 -11.47 34.33 -4.79
N THR A 428 -11.78 35.18 -3.82
CA THR A 428 -11.19 35.19 -2.47
C THR A 428 -12.27 35.22 -1.38
N HIS A 429 -11.97 34.63 -0.21
CA HIS A 429 -12.85 34.63 0.96
C HIS A 429 -12.38 35.70 1.96
N PRO A 430 -13.09 36.83 2.09
CA PRO A 430 -12.56 38.05 2.73
C PRO A 430 -12.26 37.89 4.22
N THR A 431 -12.91 36.95 4.91
CA THR A 431 -12.74 36.72 6.36
C THR A 431 -11.91 35.48 6.71
N GLU A 432 -11.66 34.58 5.77
CA GLU A 432 -10.86 33.37 6.02
C GLU A 432 -9.46 33.46 5.40
N HIS A 433 -9.19 34.52 4.66
CA HIS A 433 -7.96 34.74 3.90
C HIS A 433 -7.66 33.55 2.99
N LYS A 434 -8.64 33.13 2.19
CA LYS A 434 -8.51 32.01 1.25
C LYS A 434 -8.69 32.49 -0.18
N PHE A 435 -7.96 31.89 -1.10
CA PHE A 435 -8.13 32.11 -2.54
C PHE A 435 -8.58 30.83 -3.24
N TRP A 436 -9.25 31.01 -4.37
CA TRP A 436 -9.73 29.97 -5.27
C TRP A 436 -9.71 30.53 -6.69
N THR A 437 -8.84 29.98 -7.53
CA THR A 437 -8.61 30.39 -8.91
C THR A 437 -8.82 29.18 -9.82
N MET A 438 -9.71 29.31 -10.80
CA MET A 438 -10.00 28.28 -11.79
C MET A 438 -9.62 28.78 -13.18
N GLU A 439 -8.65 28.13 -13.82
CA GLU A 439 -8.31 28.36 -15.22
C GLU A 439 -8.85 27.20 -16.09
N VAL A 440 -9.36 27.51 -17.27
CA VAL A 440 -9.76 26.52 -18.28
C VAL A 440 -8.88 26.67 -19.52
N ARG A 441 -8.32 25.56 -19.99
CA ARG A 441 -7.42 25.46 -21.15
C ARG A 441 -7.91 24.32 -22.02
N GLY A 442 -8.72 24.63 -23.05
CA GLY A 442 -9.48 23.63 -23.79
C GLY A 442 -10.35 22.79 -22.84
N ALA A 443 -10.19 21.47 -22.91
CA ALA A 443 -10.95 20.52 -22.08
C ALA A 443 -10.41 20.34 -20.64
N THR A 444 -9.33 21.05 -20.27
CA THR A 444 -8.64 20.89 -18.98
C THR A 444 -8.91 22.06 -18.04
N GLN A 445 -9.26 21.76 -16.80
CA GLN A 445 -9.37 22.70 -15.68
C GLN A 445 -8.12 22.66 -14.80
N HIS A 446 -7.57 23.82 -14.47
CA HIS A 446 -6.53 24.00 -13.45
C HIS A 446 -7.11 24.79 -12.28
N LEU A 447 -7.44 24.08 -11.20
CA LEU A 447 -7.96 24.67 -9.97
C LEU A 447 -6.82 24.89 -8.97
N HIS A 448 -6.47 26.15 -8.73
CA HIS A 448 -5.52 26.58 -7.69
C HIS A 448 -6.26 27.17 -6.49
N PHE A 449 -6.02 26.69 -5.27
CA PHE A 449 -6.73 27.16 -4.08
C PHE A 449 -5.88 27.04 -2.81
N GLY A 450 -6.13 27.88 -1.81
CA GLY A 450 -5.31 27.88 -0.61
C GLY A 450 -5.65 28.98 0.37
N LYS A 451 -4.78 29.15 1.37
CA LYS A 451 -4.78 30.32 2.24
C LYS A 451 -3.81 31.37 1.69
N GLU A 452 -4.24 32.63 1.64
CA GLU A 452 -3.42 33.78 1.24
C GLU A 452 -2.12 33.80 2.08
N GLY A 453 -1.00 34.10 1.43
CA GLY A 453 0.34 34.02 2.03
C GLY A 453 0.98 32.62 2.04
N HIS A 454 0.26 31.57 1.62
CA HIS A 454 0.81 30.23 1.41
C HIS A 454 0.76 29.83 -0.07
N ALA A 455 1.61 28.89 -0.48
CA ALA A 455 1.75 28.43 -1.88
C ALA A 455 0.50 27.72 -2.46
N GLY A 456 -0.54 27.48 -1.66
CA GLY A 456 -1.76 26.80 -2.08
C GLY A 456 -1.60 25.33 -2.48
N GLN A 457 -2.61 24.83 -3.16
CA GLN A 457 -2.69 23.52 -3.78
C GLN A 457 -3.24 23.69 -5.20
N THR A 458 -2.77 22.88 -6.15
CA THR A 458 -3.28 22.88 -7.52
C THR A 458 -3.81 21.50 -7.87
N ARG A 459 -5.04 21.45 -8.38
CA ARG A 459 -5.69 20.25 -8.90
C ARG A 459 -5.98 20.44 -10.38
N VAL A 460 -5.48 19.54 -11.22
CA VAL A 460 -5.82 19.48 -12.64
C VAL A 460 -6.93 18.46 -12.84
N THR A 461 -7.94 18.79 -13.65
CA THR A 461 -9.05 17.89 -14.01
C THR A 461 -9.30 18.00 -15.50
N GLU A 462 -9.20 16.88 -16.22
CA GLU A 462 -9.56 16.80 -17.64
C GLU A 462 -11.03 16.39 -17.77
N LEU A 463 -11.75 17.05 -18.67
CA LEU A 463 -13.17 16.79 -18.96
C LEU A 463 -13.32 16.41 -20.44
N GLY A 464 -14.47 15.84 -20.81
CA GLY A 464 -14.65 15.28 -22.16
C GLY A 464 -14.69 16.29 -23.31
N SER A 465 -14.85 17.60 -23.01
CA SER A 465 -14.83 18.67 -24.02
C SER A 465 -14.56 20.05 -23.37
N PRO A 466 -14.11 21.06 -24.16
CA PRO A 466 -13.94 22.43 -23.68
C PRO A 466 -15.22 23.06 -23.13
N GLU A 467 -16.37 22.78 -23.75
CA GLU A 467 -17.68 23.29 -23.32
C GLU A 467 -18.07 22.72 -21.96
N ALA A 468 -17.81 21.43 -21.73
CA ALA A 468 -18.00 20.80 -20.42
C ALA A 468 -17.06 21.42 -19.37
N ALA A 469 -15.80 21.70 -19.73
CA ALA A 469 -14.82 22.31 -18.84
C ALA A 469 -15.21 23.73 -18.41
N ARG A 470 -15.68 24.57 -19.33
CA ARG A 470 -16.20 25.91 -19.02
C ARG A 470 -17.48 25.84 -18.18
N SER A 471 -18.45 25.01 -18.56
CA SER A 471 -19.73 24.89 -17.83
C SER A 471 -19.55 24.41 -16.38
N ASP A 472 -18.65 23.45 -16.14
CA ASP A 472 -18.35 22.96 -14.80
C ASP A 472 -17.54 23.99 -13.96
N ALA A 473 -16.63 24.75 -14.59
CA ALA A 473 -15.90 25.84 -13.94
C ALA A 473 -16.84 26.93 -13.41
N GLU A 474 -17.81 27.37 -14.23
CA GLU A 474 -18.83 28.36 -13.83
C GLU A 474 -19.73 27.85 -12.70
N LYS A 475 -20.17 26.58 -12.76
CA LYS A 475 -20.97 25.94 -11.71
C LYS A 475 -20.22 25.92 -10.37
N ARG A 476 -18.94 25.56 -10.37
CA ARG A 476 -18.10 25.57 -9.16
C ARG A 476 -17.87 26.99 -8.63
N ALA A 477 -17.64 27.96 -9.51
CA ALA A 477 -17.53 29.36 -9.12
C ALA A 477 -18.84 29.90 -8.49
N ALA A 478 -20.00 29.54 -9.05
CA ALA A 478 -21.30 29.87 -8.48
C ALA A 478 -21.53 29.22 -7.10
N GLN A 479 -21.06 27.99 -6.89
CA GLN A 479 -21.07 27.36 -5.57
C GLN A 479 -20.14 28.09 -4.58
N LYS A 480 -18.91 28.42 -4.98
CA LYS A 480 -17.96 29.16 -4.12
C LYS A 480 -18.48 30.53 -3.69
N ARG A 481 -19.23 31.22 -4.57
CA ARG A 481 -19.92 32.47 -4.24
C ARG A 481 -20.99 32.30 -3.16
N LYS A 482 -21.68 31.15 -3.10
CA LYS A 482 -22.60 30.80 -1.99
C LYS A 482 -21.86 30.45 -0.70
N GLU A 483 -20.63 29.94 -0.81
CA GLU A 483 -19.72 29.67 0.32
C GLU A 483 -18.93 30.91 0.78
N GLY A 484 -19.40 32.13 0.45
CA GLY A 484 -18.81 33.39 0.94
C GLY A 484 -17.61 33.95 0.15
N TYR A 485 -17.20 33.30 -0.95
CA TYR A 485 -16.12 33.82 -1.80
C TYR A 485 -16.63 34.94 -2.72
N ALA A 486 -15.92 36.07 -2.76
CA ALA A 486 -16.17 37.17 -3.68
C ALA A 486 -15.16 37.14 -4.85
N PRO A 487 -15.46 37.76 -6.02
CA PRO A 487 -14.44 38.01 -7.04
C PRO A 487 -13.25 38.77 -6.46
N ARG A 488 -12.04 38.33 -6.82
CA ARG A 488 -10.81 39.04 -6.48
C ARG A 488 -10.85 40.42 -7.15
N LYS A 489 -10.68 41.48 -6.37
CA LYS A 489 -10.62 42.88 -6.85
C LYS A 489 -9.21 43.26 -7.26
#